data_AF-A0A250JHX4-F1
#
_entry.id   AF-A0A250JHX4-F1
#
_cell.length_a   1.000
_cell.length_b   1.000
_cell.length_c   1.000
_cell.angle_alpha   90.00
_cell.angle_beta   90.00
_cell.angle_gamma   90.00
#
_symmetry.space_group_name_H-M   'P 1'
#
loop_
_entity.id
_entity.type
_entity.pdbx_description
1 polymer ?
#
loop_
_entity_poly.entity_id
_entity_poly.type
_entity_poly.pdbx_seq_one_letter_code
_entity_poly.pdbx_strand_id
1 'polypeptide(L)'
;MSRLLEEVSREHFPHAPATPEEIEEFERRVGWKLDPDLRAFYLHCNGAELFKRLPNTPYRLLSLAEIIRARVAIYGEDDDKWGPASMYTLCDVQDGDYVLVDVARQENDCYPLTDGYHEAWPNPEYCEPVASSFSEFLEKALRSKGRLFYLQSTSQEEPPG
;
A
#
# COMPACT_ATOMS: atom_id res chain seq x y z
N MET A 1 -8.90 2.37 -13.39
CA MET A 1 -8.71 3.38 -12.34
C MET A 1 -9.92 4.30 -12.11
N SER A 2 -10.43 5.06 -13.10
CA SER A 2 -11.42 6.15 -12.88
C SER A 2 -12.63 5.80 -12.00
N ARG A 3 -13.27 4.64 -12.23
CA ARG A 3 -14.41 4.18 -11.41
C ARG A 3 -14.05 3.98 -9.93
N LEU A 4 -12.85 3.49 -9.64
CA LEU A 4 -12.37 3.29 -8.26
C LEU A 4 -12.16 4.63 -7.57
N LEU A 5 -11.60 5.61 -8.28
CA LEU A 5 -11.39 6.97 -7.77
C LEU A 5 -12.72 7.68 -7.46
N GLU A 6 -13.73 7.51 -8.32
CA GLU A 6 -15.08 8.02 -8.08
C GLU A 6 -15.71 7.40 -6.82
N GLU A 7 -15.52 6.09 -6.61
CA GLU A 7 -15.99 5.40 -5.42
C GLU A 7 -15.29 5.92 -4.16
N VAL A 8 -13.96 6.07 -4.20
CA VAL A 8 -13.17 6.67 -3.10
C VAL A 8 -13.68 8.08 -2.76
N SER A 9 -13.92 8.92 -3.76
CA SER A 9 -14.45 10.27 -3.51
C SER A 9 -15.85 10.30 -2.92
N ARG A 10 -16.69 9.33 -3.28
CA ARG A 10 -18.11 9.31 -2.88
C ARG A 10 -18.31 8.68 -1.50
N GLU A 11 -17.56 7.62 -1.19
CA GLU A 11 -17.87 6.71 -0.08
C GLU A 11 -16.78 6.64 0.99
N HIS A 12 -15.64 7.30 0.78
CA HIS A 12 -14.49 7.27 1.68
C HIS A 12 -13.99 8.68 2.03
N PHE A 13 -12.80 8.76 2.59
CA PHE A 13 -12.21 9.99 3.10
C PHE A 13 -10.91 10.30 2.35
N PRO A 14 -10.98 10.77 1.09
CA PRO A 14 -9.79 11.20 0.36
C PRO A 14 -9.22 12.48 0.97
N HIS A 15 -7.89 12.60 0.92
CA HIS A 15 -7.20 13.84 1.21
C HIS A 15 -7.23 14.76 -0.02
N ALA A 16 -6.78 16.01 0.14
CA ALA A 16 -6.64 16.92 -0.98
C ALA A 16 -5.74 16.29 -2.06
N PRO A 17 -6.04 16.47 -3.36
CA PRO A 17 -5.18 15.99 -4.45
C PRO A 17 -3.75 16.52 -4.34
N ALA A 18 -2.77 15.70 -4.74
CA ALA A 18 -1.41 16.16 -4.92
C ALA A 18 -1.31 17.03 -6.18
N THR A 19 -0.51 18.07 -6.09
CA THR A 19 -0.09 18.88 -7.23
C THR A 19 0.95 18.13 -8.08
N PRO A 20 1.07 18.42 -9.38
CA PRO A 20 2.15 17.89 -10.20
C PRO A 20 3.54 18.15 -9.58
N GLU A 21 3.74 19.32 -8.97
CA GLU A 21 4.98 19.71 -8.31
C GLU A 21 5.30 18.83 -7.09
N GLU A 22 4.30 18.51 -6.26
CA GLU A 22 4.46 17.56 -5.14
C GLU A 22 4.81 16.16 -5.61
N ILE A 23 4.26 15.72 -6.75
CA ILE A 23 4.63 14.44 -7.37
C ILE A 23 6.09 14.49 -7.85
N GLU A 24 6.51 15.54 -8.54
CA GLU A 24 7.90 15.67 -9.00
C GLU A 24 8.89 15.74 -7.83
N GLU A 25 8.54 16.43 -6.75
CA GLU A 25 9.33 16.46 -5.53
C GLU A 25 9.42 15.08 -4.89
N PHE A 26 8.30 14.36 -4.80
CA PHE A 26 8.27 12.99 -4.33
C PHE A 26 9.21 12.10 -5.14
N GLU A 27 9.04 12.06 -6.46
CA GLU A 27 9.83 11.21 -7.37
C GLU A 27 11.34 11.54 -7.29
N ARG A 28 11.69 12.82 -7.16
CA ARG A 28 13.07 13.26 -6.94
C ARG A 28 13.62 12.79 -5.59
N ARG A 29 12.82 12.85 -4.53
CA ARG A 29 13.21 12.44 -3.17
C ARG A 29 13.47 10.94 -3.08
N VAL A 30 12.60 10.13 -3.67
CA VAL A 30 12.66 8.67 -3.55
C VAL A 30 13.49 7.99 -4.65
N GLY A 31 13.74 8.68 -5.77
CA GLY A 31 14.56 8.19 -6.87
C GLY A 31 13.84 7.22 -7.82
N TRP A 32 12.51 7.10 -7.73
CA TRP A 32 11.67 6.29 -8.60
C TRP A 32 10.41 7.07 -9.00
N LYS A 33 9.74 6.64 -10.07
CA LYS A 33 8.58 7.34 -10.65
C LYS A 33 7.29 6.63 -10.30
N LEU A 34 6.22 7.38 -10.03
CA LEU A 34 4.89 6.80 -9.90
C LEU A 34 4.48 6.15 -11.23
N ASP A 35 4.00 4.92 -11.16
CA ASP A 35 3.35 4.26 -12.29
C ASP A 35 2.02 4.97 -12.65
N PRO A 36 1.38 4.64 -13.79
CA PRO A 36 0.15 5.31 -14.21
C PRO A 36 -1.00 5.21 -13.19
N ASP A 37 -1.11 4.10 -12.47
CA ASP A 37 -2.16 3.88 -11.47
C ASP A 37 -1.92 4.76 -10.24
N LEU A 38 -0.72 4.70 -9.66
CA LEU A 38 -0.33 5.52 -8.51
C LEU A 38 -0.43 7.00 -8.85
N ARG A 39 0.08 7.42 -10.01
CA ARG A 39 0.02 8.82 -10.45
C ARG A 39 -1.43 9.30 -10.59
N ALA A 40 -2.31 8.50 -11.18
CA ALA A 40 -3.73 8.83 -11.29
C ALA A 40 -4.39 8.95 -9.90
N PHE A 41 -4.03 8.08 -8.95
CA PHE A 41 -4.53 8.14 -7.58
C PHE A 41 -4.04 9.40 -6.86
N TYR A 42 -2.74 9.69 -6.86
CA TYR A 42 -2.20 10.84 -6.12
C TYR A 42 -2.66 12.18 -6.70
N LEU A 43 -2.83 12.28 -8.03
CA LEU A 43 -3.46 13.44 -8.67
C LEU A 43 -4.96 13.60 -8.35
N HIS A 44 -5.60 12.56 -7.82
CA HIS A 44 -7.00 12.57 -7.43
C HIS A 44 -7.17 12.79 -5.92
N CYS A 45 -6.30 12.21 -5.10
CA CYS A 45 -6.20 12.43 -3.66
C CYS A 45 -4.81 12.03 -3.15
N ASN A 46 -4.18 12.88 -2.34
CA ASN A 46 -2.87 12.63 -1.75
C ASN A 46 -2.96 11.73 -0.51
N GLY A 47 -3.42 10.49 -0.69
CA GLY A 47 -3.79 9.58 0.39
C GLY A 47 -5.29 9.60 0.70
N ALA A 48 -5.74 8.61 1.47
CA ALA A 48 -7.12 8.45 1.87
C ALA A 48 -7.28 7.49 3.06
N GLU A 49 -8.30 7.70 3.88
CA GLU A 49 -8.80 6.65 4.77
C GLU A 49 -10.01 5.94 4.14
N LEU A 50 -9.92 4.62 3.96
CA LEU A 50 -11.04 3.84 3.43
C LEU A 50 -11.98 3.43 4.57
N PHE A 51 -13.29 3.44 4.30
CA PHE A 51 -14.40 3.04 5.18
C PHE A 51 -14.63 3.86 6.46
N LYS A 52 -13.59 4.19 7.21
CA LYS A 52 -13.64 4.97 8.46
C LYS A 52 -12.47 5.93 8.48
N ARG A 53 -12.60 7.03 9.24
CA ARG A 53 -11.46 7.92 9.55
C ARG A 53 -10.57 7.32 10.62
N LEU A 54 -9.36 7.84 10.73
CA LEU A 54 -8.48 7.61 11.86
C LEU A 54 -9.19 7.86 13.20
N PRO A 55 -8.88 7.08 14.25
CA PRO A 55 -7.88 5.99 14.29
C PRO A 55 -8.44 4.62 13.85
N ASN A 56 -9.65 4.54 13.28
CA ASN A 56 -10.36 3.27 13.09
C ASN A 56 -10.37 2.79 11.63
N THR A 57 -9.55 3.37 10.77
CA THR A 57 -9.52 3.00 9.36
C THR A 57 -8.81 1.66 9.20
N PRO A 58 -9.40 0.69 8.48
CA PRO A 58 -8.70 -0.56 8.16
C PRO A 58 -7.66 -0.39 7.04
N TYR A 59 -7.76 0.68 6.24
CA TYR A 59 -6.81 0.97 5.17
C TYR A 59 -6.55 2.46 5.12
N ARG A 60 -5.34 2.84 5.51
CA ARG A 60 -4.83 4.20 5.37
C ARG A 60 -3.87 4.25 4.19
N LEU A 61 -4.36 4.69 3.05
CA LEU A 61 -3.53 5.00 1.89
C LEU A 61 -2.67 6.22 2.26
N LEU A 62 -1.36 6.03 2.30
CA LEU A 62 -0.42 7.04 2.78
C LEU A 62 -0.33 8.20 1.79
N SER A 63 -0.10 9.41 2.31
CA SER A 63 0.26 10.55 1.45
C SER A 63 1.68 10.38 0.89
N LEU A 64 2.00 11.08 -0.20
CA LEU A 64 3.34 11.06 -0.80
C LEU A 64 4.44 11.39 0.21
N ALA A 65 4.17 12.28 1.18
CA ALA A 65 5.14 12.66 2.21
C ALA A 65 5.47 11.52 3.17
N GLU A 66 4.50 10.65 3.44
CA GLU A 66 4.57 9.56 4.41
C GLU A 66 5.14 8.26 3.83
N ILE A 67 5.15 8.12 2.50
CA ILE A 67 5.79 6.99 1.84
C ILE A 67 7.30 7.01 2.13
N ILE A 68 7.76 5.96 2.79
CA ILE A 68 9.16 5.72 3.14
C ILE A 68 9.52 4.25 2.85
N ARG A 69 10.80 3.89 2.98
CA ARG A 69 11.24 2.50 2.82
C ARG A 69 10.62 1.62 3.91
N ALA A 70 10.18 0.43 3.54
CA ALA A 70 9.56 -0.55 4.44
C ALA A 70 10.43 -0.85 5.66
N ARG A 71 11.74 -1.06 5.45
CA ARG A 71 12.71 -1.29 6.53
C ARG A 71 12.78 -0.17 7.57
N VAL A 72 12.56 1.08 7.16
CA VAL A 72 12.51 2.23 8.08
C VAL A 72 11.15 2.28 8.78
N ALA A 73 10.06 2.03 8.07
CA ALA A 73 8.72 2.06 8.66
C ALA A 73 8.50 0.97 9.71
N ILE A 74 9.00 -0.25 9.45
CA ILE A 74 8.77 -1.44 10.28
C ILE A 74 9.80 -1.52 11.41
N TYR A 75 11.09 -1.30 11.11
CA TYR A 75 12.18 -1.51 12.08
C TYR A 75 12.87 -0.22 12.55
N GLY A 76 12.50 0.95 12.00
CA GLY A 76 13.11 2.23 12.36
C GLY A 76 14.54 2.42 11.86
N GLU A 77 15.06 1.50 11.04
CA GLU A 77 16.46 1.48 10.61
C GLU A 77 16.58 1.17 9.11
N ASP A 78 17.41 1.96 8.40
CA ASP A 78 17.63 1.83 6.96
C ASP A 78 18.81 0.87 6.66
N ASP A 79 18.66 -0.40 7.02
CA ASP A 79 19.69 -1.44 6.90
C ASP A 79 19.19 -2.62 6.04
N ASP A 80 20.03 -3.19 5.18
CA ASP A 80 19.69 -4.30 4.28
C ASP A 80 19.25 -5.57 5.04
N LYS A 81 19.65 -5.75 6.30
CA LYS A 81 19.17 -6.85 7.15
C LYS A 81 17.66 -6.81 7.41
N TRP A 82 17.06 -5.62 7.27
CA TRP A 82 15.63 -5.35 7.48
C TRP A 82 14.82 -5.34 6.18
N GLY A 83 15.41 -5.81 5.08
CA GLY A 83 14.74 -6.03 3.82
C GLY A 83 15.23 -5.15 2.67
N PRO A 84 14.71 -5.40 1.46
CA PRO A 84 15.20 -4.75 0.25
C PRO A 84 14.95 -3.24 0.26
N ALA A 85 15.92 -2.46 -0.24
CA ALA A 85 15.81 -1.01 -0.38
C ALA A 85 14.75 -0.55 -1.42
N SER A 86 14.24 -1.48 -2.24
CA SER A 86 13.20 -1.24 -3.25
C SER A 86 11.77 -1.30 -2.70
N MET A 87 11.58 -1.70 -1.43
CA MET A 87 10.26 -1.84 -0.84
C MET A 87 9.86 -0.54 -0.14
N TYR A 88 8.73 0.04 -0.52
CA TYR A 88 8.20 1.27 0.09
C TYR A 88 6.79 1.04 0.64
N THR A 89 6.45 1.73 1.72
CA THR A 89 5.09 1.69 2.30
C THR A 89 4.10 2.42 1.41
N LEU A 90 2.96 1.80 1.13
CA LEU A 90 1.89 2.42 0.34
C LEU A 90 0.57 2.56 1.12
N CYS A 91 0.21 1.53 1.89
CA CYS A 91 -0.97 1.53 2.74
C CYS A 91 -0.58 1.06 4.14
N ASP A 92 -0.98 1.80 5.16
CA ASP A 92 -0.95 1.37 6.55
C ASP A 92 -2.26 0.62 6.85
N VAL A 93 -2.15 -0.66 7.17
CA VAL A 93 -3.29 -1.55 7.47
C VAL A 93 -3.45 -1.80 8.98
N GLN A 94 -2.87 -0.91 9.78
CA GLN A 94 -2.86 -0.88 11.24
C GLN A 94 -1.96 -1.95 11.86
N ASP A 95 -1.78 -1.86 13.19
CA ASP A 95 -0.97 -2.79 14.00
C ASP A 95 0.49 -2.97 13.55
N GLY A 96 1.02 -1.97 12.83
CA GLY A 96 2.39 -1.97 12.31
C GLY A 96 2.54 -2.63 10.94
N ASP A 97 1.45 -3.15 10.37
CA ASP A 97 1.44 -3.83 9.08
C ASP A 97 1.19 -2.85 7.93
N TYR A 98 1.79 -3.16 6.78
CA TYR A 98 1.70 -2.33 5.58
C TYR A 98 1.41 -3.16 4.34
N VAL A 99 0.78 -2.54 3.35
CA VAL A 99 0.90 -2.97 1.96
C VAL A 99 2.08 -2.23 1.35
N LEU A 100 3.04 -2.98 0.86
CA LEU A 100 4.30 -2.49 0.31
C LEU A 100 4.27 -2.50 -1.21
N VAL A 101 4.96 -1.57 -1.84
CA VAL A 101 5.21 -1.53 -3.27
C VAL A 101 6.68 -1.89 -3.55
N ASP A 102 6.92 -2.83 -4.47
CA ASP A 102 8.28 -3.16 -4.92
C ASP A 102 8.64 -2.38 -6.19
N VAL A 103 9.49 -1.36 -6.04
CA VAL A 103 9.85 -0.47 -7.14
C VAL A 103 11.00 -1.00 -8.01
N ALA A 104 11.59 -2.15 -7.65
CA ALA A 104 12.59 -2.81 -8.48
C ALA A 104 11.96 -3.68 -9.60
N ARG A 105 10.64 -3.93 -9.53
CA ARG A 105 9.91 -4.77 -10.47
C ARG A 105 8.81 -3.96 -11.15
N GLN A 106 8.57 -4.22 -12.43
CA GLN A 106 7.39 -3.72 -13.11
C GLN A 106 6.74 -4.85 -13.91
N GLU A 107 5.43 -4.97 -13.78
CA GLU A 107 4.60 -5.94 -14.47
C GLU A 107 3.48 -5.17 -15.18
N ASN A 108 3.48 -5.19 -16.52
CA ASN A 108 2.55 -4.40 -17.33
C ASN A 108 2.53 -2.91 -16.94
N ASP A 109 3.73 -2.31 -16.82
CA ASP A 109 3.94 -0.91 -16.41
C ASP A 109 3.45 -0.55 -15.00
N CYS A 110 3.10 -1.53 -14.16
CA CYS A 110 2.66 -1.33 -12.78
C CYS A 110 3.64 -1.96 -11.78
N TYR A 111 3.73 -1.39 -10.58
CA TYR A 111 4.48 -2.00 -9.50
C TYR A 111 3.64 -3.06 -8.77
N PRO A 112 4.19 -4.27 -8.51
CA PRO A 112 3.52 -5.26 -7.69
C PRO A 112 3.51 -4.84 -6.21
N LEU A 113 2.51 -5.34 -5.49
CA LEU A 113 2.29 -5.06 -4.08
C LEU A 113 2.43 -6.34 -3.24
N THR A 114 3.03 -6.21 -2.08
CA THR A 114 3.37 -7.32 -1.17
C THR A 114 2.92 -6.99 0.24
N ASP A 115 2.58 -8.02 1.01
CA ASP A 115 2.25 -7.88 2.41
C ASP A 115 3.51 -7.56 3.25
N GLY A 116 3.40 -6.54 4.08
CA GLY A 116 4.44 -6.03 4.96
C GLY A 116 4.12 -6.35 6.41
N TYR A 117 3.90 -7.62 6.72
CA TYR A 117 3.64 -8.12 8.06
C TYR A 117 4.83 -7.89 8.99
N HIS A 118 4.67 -7.03 9.99
CA HIS A 118 5.77 -6.50 10.78
C HIS A 118 6.50 -7.55 11.63
N GLU A 119 5.83 -8.63 12.03
CA GLU A 119 6.43 -9.68 12.86
C GLU A 119 7.40 -10.56 12.07
N ALA A 120 7.22 -10.67 10.75
CA ALA A 120 7.99 -11.59 9.91
C ALA A 120 8.73 -10.93 8.74
N TRP A 121 8.52 -9.63 8.48
CA TRP A 121 9.23 -8.89 7.44
C TRP A 121 10.76 -9.04 7.60
N PRO A 122 11.55 -9.29 6.53
CA PRO A 122 11.19 -9.42 5.12
C PRO A 122 11.07 -10.88 4.64
N ASN A 123 10.67 -11.83 5.51
CA ASN A 123 10.63 -13.25 5.16
C ASN A 123 9.53 -13.53 4.09
N PRO A 124 9.90 -13.98 2.88
CA PRO A 124 8.94 -14.23 1.80
C PRO A 124 7.92 -15.34 2.10
N GLU A 125 8.18 -16.22 3.08
CA GLU A 125 7.20 -17.23 3.53
C GLU A 125 5.98 -16.61 4.22
N TYR A 126 6.11 -15.39 4.74
CA TYR A 126 5.06 -14.68 5.47
C TYR A 126 4.66 -13.34 4.80
N CYS A 127 5.37 -12.94 3.75
CA CYS A 127 5.15 -11.68 3.03
C CYS A 127 4.70 -11.99 1.59
N GLU A 128 3.45 -12.41 1.44
CA GLU A 128 2.89 -12.86 0.17
C GLU A 128 2.55 -11.70 -0.79
N PRO A 129 2.53 -11.92 -2.12
CA PRO A 129 1.99 -10.97 -3.07
C PRO A 129 0.51 -10.67 -2.81
N VAL A 130 0.15 -9.38 -2.76
CA VAL A 130 -1.22 -8.90 -2.50
C VAL A 130 -1.94 -8.59 -3.82
N ALA A 131 -1.24 -7.93 -4.75
CA ALA A 131 -1.76 -7.52 -6.05
C ALA A 131 -0.61 -7.27 -7.03
N SER A 132 -0.91 -7.38 -8.32
CA SER A 132 0.02 -7.06 -9.42
C SER A 132 0.04 -5.56 -9.77
N SER A 133 -0.95 -4.80 -9.32
CA SER A 133 -1.04 -3.35 -9.51
C SER A 133 -1.81 -2.65 -8.39
N PHE A 134 -1.65 -1.33 -8.29
CA PHE A 134 -2.38 -0.53 -7.31
C PHE A 134 -3.89 -0.54 -7.58
N SER A 135 -4.34 -0.50 -8.85
CA SER A 135 -5.77 -0.59 -9.16
C SER A 135 -6.38 -1.92 -8.74
N GLU A 136 -5.66 -3.04 -8.92
CA GLU A 136 -6.12 -4.36 -8.45
C GLU A 136 -6.22 -4.38 -6.92
N PHE A 137 -5.21 -3.88 -6.21
CA PHE A 137 -5.24 -3.77 -4.76
C PHE A 137 -6.43 -2.93 -4.29
N LEU A 138 -6.60 -1.73 -4.83
CA LEU A 138 -7.68 -0.82 -4.45
C LEU A 138 -9.05 -1.46 -4.70
N GLU A 139 -9.24 -2.13 -5.84
CA GLU A 139 -10.48 -2.86 -6.12
C GLU A 139 -10.76 -3.96 -5.09
N LYS A 140 -9.76 -4.77 -4.73
CA LYS A 140 -9.92 -5.83 -3.73
C LYS A 140 -10.21 -5.24 -2.34
N ALA A 141 -9.52 -4.16 -1.95
CA ALA A 141 -9.74 -3.46 -0.68
C ALA A 141 -11.17 -2.88 -0.60
N LEU A 142 -11.66 -2.22 -1.65
CA LEU A 142 -13.03 -1.69 -1.70
C LEU A 142 -14.08 -2.81 -1.62
N ARG A 143 -13.88 -3.90 -2.37
CA ARG A 143 -14.75 -5.09 -2.34
C ARG A 143 -14.77 -5.79 -0.98
N SER A 144 -13.73 -5.63 -0.17
CA SER A 144 -13.66 -6.26 1.16
C SER A 144 -14.62 -5.67 2.18
N LYS A 145 -15.14 -4.46 1.91
CA LYS A 145 -16.01 -3.71 2.84
C LYS A 145 -15.33 -3.52 4.21
N GLY A 146 -14.01 -3.29 4.20
CA GLY A 146 -13.21 -3.07 5.40
C GLY A 146 -12.81 -4.33 6.14
N ARG A 147 -12.94 -5.52 5.53
CA ARG A 147 -12.45 -6.78 6.08
C ARG A 147 -11.03 -7.02 5.58
N LEU A 148 -10.06 -6.98 6.48
CA LEU A 148 -8.67 -7.30 6.19
C LEU A 148 -8.58 -8.78 5.83
N PHE A 149 -8.37 -9.10 4.55
CA PHE A 149 -8.27 -10.49 4.08
C PHE A 149 -6.83 -11.01 4.01
N TYR A 150 -5.85 -10.11 3.89
CA TYR A 150 -4.45 -10.48 3.64
C TYR A 150 -3.68 -10.81 4.93
N LEU A 151 -4.04 -10.16 6.04
CA LEU A 151 -3.38 -10.32 7.36
C LEU A 151 -3.83 -11.56 8.14
N GLN A 152 -4.59 -12.46 7.51
CA GLN A 152 -4.96 -13.74 8.08
C GLN A 152 -4.38 -14.85 7.23
N SER A 153 -3.08 -15.10 7.35
CA SER A 153 -2.53 -16.40 6.99
C SER A 153 -3.27 -17.46 7.81
N THR A 154 -4.16 -18.18 7.14
CA THR A 154 -4.35 -19.62 7.28
C THR A 154 -4.02 -20.19 8.66
N SER A 155 -4.94 -19.99 9.59
CA SER A 155 -5.22 -21.02 10.58
C SER A 155 -6.71 -21.31 10.51
N GLN A 156 -7.06 -22.29 9.68
CA GLN A 156 -8.05 -23.34 9.92
C GLN A 156 -8.03 -24.28 8.69
N GLU A 157 -6.94 -25.04 8.59
CA GLU A 157 -7.01 -26.37 8.01
C GLU A 157 -7.18 -27.35 9.18
N GLU A 158 -8.42 -27.73 9.50
CA GLU A 158 -8.68 -28.98 10.21
C GLU A 158 -9.28 -29.98 9.21
N PRO A 159 -8.60 -31.10 8.90
CA PRO A 159 -9.17 -32.19 8.12
C PRO A 159 -10.14 -33.03 8.99
N PRO A 160 -10.96 -33.91 8.37
CA PRO A 160 -12.30 -34.24 8.86
C PRO A 160 -12.29 -35.21 10.04
N GLY A 161 -13.31 -35.05 10.90
CA GLY A 161 -13.77 -36.10 11.82
C GLY A 161 -14.89 -36.93 11.21
#